data_AF-A0A355PKW3-F1
#
_entry.id   AF-A0A355PKW3-F1
#
_cell.length_a   1.000
_cell.length_b   1.000
_cell.length_c   1.000
_cell.angle_alpha   90.00
_cell.angle_beta   90.00
_cell.angle_gamma   90.00
#
_symmetry.space_group_name_H-M   'P 1'
#
loop_
_entity.id
_entity.type
_entity.pdbx_description
1 polymer ?
#
loop_
_entity_poly.entity_id
_entity_poly.type
_entity_poly.pdbx_seq_one_letter_code
_entity_poly.pdbx_strand_id
1 'polypeptide(L)' 'MIKNTQKGGFIKTILLVVIGIIVLSYFGINLREILNSDSVKNNFSAVWDFLAGIWANNILPIILNFFTS' A
#
# COMPACT_ATOMS: atom_id res chain seq x y z
N MET A 1 -30.99 -1.12 11.56
CA MET A 1 -29.73 -1.51 12.24
C MET A 1 -28.58 -1.28 11.28
N ILE A 2 -27.73 -0.28 11.51
CA ILE A 2 -26.55 -0.02 10.66
C ILE A 2 -25.34 -0.67 11.35
N LYS A 3 -24.83 -1.78 10.81
CA LYS A 3 -23.58 -2.39 11.28
C LYS A 3 -22.39 -1.62 10.70
N ASN A 4 -21.91 -0.65 11.46
CA ASN A 4 -20.66 0.05 11.15
C ASN A 4 -19.48 -0.91 11.36
N THR A 5 -19.05 -1.59 10.28
CA THR A 5 -18.03 -2.66 10.33
C THR A 5 -16.77 -2.29 9.56
N GLN A 6 -16.43 -1.00 9.43
CA GLN A 6 -15.30 -0.58 8.59
C GLN A 6 -13.95 -0.45 9.31
N LYS A 7 -13.91 -0.50 10.65
CA LYS A 7 -12.65 -0.32 11.40
C LYS A 7 -11.77 -1.58 11.53
N GLY A 8 -12.29 -2.76 11.18
CA GLY A 8 -11.58 -4.03 11.33
C GLY A 8 -10.71 -4.47 10.15
N GLY A 9 -11.00 -3.99 8.94
CA GLY A 9 -10.25 -4.39 7.73
C GLY A 9 -8.82 -3.83 7.71
N PHE A 10 -8.65 -2.59 8.16
CA PHE A 10 -7.36 -1.91 8.18
C PHE A 10 -6.36 -2.58 9.13
N ILE A 11 -6.79 -2.92 10.35
CA ILE A 11 -5.93 -3.56 11.35
C ILE A 11 -5.51 -4.97 10.92
N LYS A 12 -6.40 -5.72 10.26
CA LYS A 12 -6.08 -7.04 9.69
C LYS A 12 -5.04 -6.94 8.57
N THR A 13 -5.13 -5.91 7.73
CA THR A 13 -4.19 -5.69 6.63
C THR A 13 -2.80 -5.35 7.17
N ILE A 14 -2.70 -4.46 8.16
CA ILE A 14 -1.44 -4.14 8.83
C ILE A 14 -0.83 -5.40 9.46
N LEU A 15 -1.64 -6.17 10.19
CA LEU A 15 -1.18 -7.40 10.83
C LEU A 15 -0.64 -8.42 9.81
N LEU A 16 -1.30 -8.57 8.67
CA LEU A 16 -0.86 -9.45 7.58
C LEU A 16 0.50 -8.99 7.01
N VAL A 17 0.68 -7.68 6.79
CA VAL A 17 1.94 -7.11 6.29
C VAL A 17 3.07 -7.33 7.29
N VAL A 18 2.81 -7.14 8.59
CA VAL A 18 3.79 -7.40 9.66
C VAL A 18 4.19 -8.88 9.69
N ILE A 19 3.24 -9.81 9.59
CA ILE A 19 3.53 -11.25 9.52
C ILE A 19 4.37 -11.58 8.28
N GLY A 20 4.03 -11.01 7.12
CA GLY A 20 4.82 -11.19 5.90
C GLY A 20 6.26 -10.72 6.05
N ILE A 21 6.47 -9.54 6.67
CA ILE A 21 7.79 -9.00 6.97
C ILE A 21 8.59 -9.93 7.90
N ILE A 22 7.95 -10.50 8.92
CA ILE A 22 8.58 -11.44 9.87
C ILE A 22 8.98 -12.73 9.14
N VAL A 23 8.11 -13.29 8.30
CA VAL A 23 8.41 -14.50 7.52
C VAL A 23 9.57 -14.25 6.55
N LEU A 24 9.56 -13.13 5.83
CA LEU A 24 10.67 -12.74 4.94
C LEU A 24 11.99 -12.57 5.71
N SER A 25 11.93 -11.98 6.91
CA SER A 25 13.09 -11.83 7.80
C SER A 25 13.60 -13.19 8.31
N TYR A 26 12.70 -14.15 8.56
CA TYR A 26 13.06 -15.52 8.97
C TYR A 26 13.84 -16.27 7.88
N PHE A 27 13.53 -16.03 6.61
CA PHE A 27 14.31 -16.56 5.47
C PHE A 27 15.66 -15.85 5.26
N GLY A 28 16.03 -14.91 6.14
CA GLY A 28 17.29 -14.17 6.06
C GLY A 28 17.29 -13.07 5.00
N ILE A 29 16.13 -12.73 4.41
CA ILE A 29 16.08 -11.60 3.46
C ILE A 29 16.10 -10.31 4.28
N ASN A 30 17.16 -9.54 4.09
CA ASN A 30 17.31 -8.24 4.74
C ASN A 30 16.51 -7.20 3.96
N LEU A 31 15.27 -6.94 4.39
CA LEU A 31 14.38 -5.96 3.76
C LEU A 31 15.02 -4.58 3.63
N ARG A 32 15.90 -4.19 4.56
CA ARG A 32 16.63 -2.93 4.47
C ARG A 32 17.62 -2.92 3.31
N GLU A 33 18.35 -4.00 3.08
CA GLU A 33 19.26 -4.11 1.92
C GLU A 33 18.48 -4.15 0.60
N ILE A 34 17.37 -4.89 0.55
CA ILE A 34 16.52 -4.98 -0.64
C ILE A 34 15.97 -3.60 -1.01
N LEU A 35 15.38 -2.88 -0.04
CA LEU A 35 14.81 -1.55 -0.26
C LEU A 35 15.89 -0.48 -0.54
N ASN A 36 17.11 -0.68 -0.06
CA ASN A 36 18.24 0.22 -0.33
C ASN A 36 18.97 -0.11 -1.64
N SER A 37 18.63 -1.20 -2.32
CA SER A 37 19.24 -1.50 -3.62
C SER A 37 18.73 -0.53 -4.68
N ASP A 38 19.65 0.00 -5.49
CA ASP A 38 19.31 0.95 -6.56
C ASP A 38 18.30 0.37 -7.54
N SER A 39 18.37 -0.93 -7.80
CA SER A 39 17.42 -1.64 -8.66
C SER A 39 16.01 -1.63 -8.08
N VAL A 40 15.82 -2.00 -6.82
CA VAL A 40 14.48 -2.00 -6.21
C VAL A 40 13.97 -0.58 -6.06
N LYS A 41 14.82 0.37 -5.67
CA LYS A 41 14.42 1.77 -5.55
C LYS A 41 13.91 2.35 -6.87
N ASN A 42 14.62 2.08 -7.98
CA ASN A 42 14.21 2.55 -9.31
C ASN A 42 12.92 1.87 -9.80
N ASN A 43 12.80 0.55 -9.62
CA ASN A 43 11.58 -0.18 -10.00
C ASN A 43 10.38 0.20 -9.14
N PHE A 44 10.58 0.34 -7.83
CA PHE A 44 9.53 0.73 -6.90
C PHE A 44 9.07 2.17 -7.14
N SER A 45 9.99 3.09 -7.46
CA SER A 45 9.63 4.45 -7.87
C SER A 45 8.75 4.44 -9.12
N ALA A 46 9.13 3.69 -10.16
CA ALA A 46 8.34 3.61 -11.40
C ALA A 46 6.93 3.04 -11.16
N VAL A 47 6.81 1.99 -10.35
CA VAL A 47 5.51 1.39 -9.98
C VAL A 47 4.70 2.37 -9.12
N TRP A 48 5.35 3.05 -8.18
CA TRP A 48 4.71 4.03 -7.32
C TRP A 48 4.19 5.23 -8.11
N ASP A 49 4.98 5.77 -9.04
CA ASP A 49 4.60 6.89 -9.90
C ASP A 49 3.39 6.53 -10.79
N PHE A 50 3.36 5.29 -11.30
CA PHE A 50 2.21 4.78 -12.04
C PHE A 50 0.95 4.70 -11.17
N LEU A 51 1.07 4.13 -9.96
CA LEU A 51 -0.04 4.05 -9.01
C LEU A 51 -0.51 5.43 -8.55
N ALA A 52 0.40 6.35 -8.29
CA ALA A 52 0.12 7.73 -7.93
C ALA A 52 -0.62 8.45 -9.07
N GLY A 53 -0.21 8.23 -10.32
CA GLY A 53 -0.90 8.74 -11.50
C GLY A 53 -2.33 8.20 -11.63
N ILE A 54 -2.53 6.90 -11.43
CA ILE A 54 -3.89 6.30 -11.44
C ILE A 54 -4.74 6.91 -10.32
N TRP A 55 -4.19 7.03 -9.12
CA TRP A 55 -4.87 7.59 -7.97
C TRP A 55 -5.30 9.05 -8.22
N ALA A 56 -4.37 9.88 -8.69
CA ALA A 56 -4.61 11.29 -8.98
C ALA A 56 -5.62 11.51 -10.12
N ASN A 57 -5.57 10.67 -11.15
CA ASN A 57 -6.36 10.90 -12.38
C ASN A 57 -7.71 10.19 -12.41
N ASN A 58 -7.89 9.12 -11.62
CA ASN A 58 -9.13 8.33 -11.65
C ASN A 58 -9.83 8.37 -10.31
N ILE A 59 -9.12 8.06 -9.22
CA ILE A 59 -9.77 7.82 -7.93
C ILE A 59 -10.07 9.15 -7.23
N LEU A 60 -9.13 10.09 -7.23
CA LEU A 60 -9.33 11.41 -6.62
C LEU A 60 -10.51 12.19 -7.24
N PRO A 61 -10.65 12.28 -8.59
CA PRO A 61 -11.75 13.02 -9.21
C PRO A 61 -13.11 12.38 -8.96
N ILE A 62 -13.21 11.06 -8.95
CA ILE A 62 -14.45 10.33 -8.65
C ILE A 62 -14.91 10.65 -7.22
N ILE A 63 -13.98 10.63 -6.26
CA ILE A 63 -14.26 10.95 -4.87
C ILE A 63 -14.63 12.44 -4.71
N LEU A 64 -13.88 13.34 -5.33
CA LEU A 64 -14.18 14.79 -5.29
C LEU A 64 -15.57 15.11 -5.84
N ASN A 65 -15.96 14.50 -6.96
CA ASN A 65 -17.28 14.67 -7.54
C ASN A 65 -18.41 14.16 -6.62
N PHE A 66 -18.17 13.09 -5.85
CA PHE A 66 -19.13 12.58 -4.88
C PHE A 66 -19.39 13.55 -3.71
N PHE A 67 -18.40 14.36 -3.32
CA PHE A 67 -18.55 15.32 -2.22
C PHE A 67 -18.98 16.73 -2.66
N THR A 68 -18.97 17.00 -3.97
CA THR A 68 -19.31 18.31 -4.55
C THR A 68 -20.63 18.31 -5.34
N SER A 69 -21.26 17.14 -5.53
CA SER A 69 -22.64 16.95 -5.99
C SER A 69 -23.64 17.07 -4.85
#